data_AF-A0A399IEE7-F1
#
_entry.id   AF-A0A399IEE7-F1
#
_cell.length_a   1.000
_cell.length_b   1.000
_cell.length_c   1.000
_cell.angle_alpha   90.00
_cell.angle_beta   90.00
_cell.angle_gamma   90.00
#
_symmetry.space_group_name_H-M   'P 1'
#
loop_
_entity.id
_entity.type
_entity.pdbx_description
1 polymer ?
#
loop_
_entity_poly.entity_id
_entity_poly.type
_entity_poly.pdbx_seq_one_letter_code
_entity_poly.pdbx_strand_id
1 'polypeptide(L)' 'MGRMRENPRYNVISMRVSDEEREHLETIMEKTQKSISDIMREAIEYFSANYDQFDPQSKAA' A
#
# COMPACT_ATOMS: atom_id res chain seq x y z
N MET A 1 5.22 12.14 -26.89
CA MET A 1 4.53 13.17 -26.08
C MET A 1 3.88 12.47 -24.90
N GLY A 2 4.45 12.58 -23.69
CA GLY A 2 3.93 11.88 -22.52
C GLY A 2 2.58 12.46 -22.10
N ARG A 3 1.57 11.60 -21.93
CA ARG A 3 0.26 11.99 -21.40
C ARG A 3 0.47 12.70 -20.06
N MET A 4 0.07 13.97 -19.96
CA MET A 4 -0.04 14.66 -18.67
C MET A 4 -0.97 13.83 -17.79
N ARG A 5 -0.43 13.26 -16.70
CA ARG A 5 -1.26 12.61 -15.68
C ARG A 5 -1.98 13.71 -14.92
N GLU A 6 -3.31 13.62 -14.82
CA GLU A 6 -4.16 14.64 -14.18
C GLU A 6 -3.85 14.84 -12.69
N ASN A 7 -3.27 13.84 -12.02
CA ASN A 7 -2.79 13.92 -10.65
C ASN A 7 -1.35 13.39 -10.55
N PRO A 8 -0.33 14.23 -10.80
CA PRO A 8 1.05 13.83 -10.60
C PRO A 8 1.32 13.61 -9.11
N ARG A 9 1.87 12.44 -8.78
CA ARG A 9 2.25 12.04 -7.42
C ARG A 9 3.75 12.27 -7.27
N TYR A 10 4.13 13.25 -6.45
CA TYR A 10 5.53 13.65 -6.28
C TYR A 10 6.17 13.09 -5.01
N ASN A 11 5.36 12.67 -4.04
CA ASN A 11 5.86 12.17 -2.77
C ASN A 11 6.34 10.72 -2.95
N VAL A 12 7.54 10.44 -2.47
CA VAL A 12 8.16 9.11 -2.48
C VAL A 12 8.24 8.61 -1.06
N ILE A 13 7.82 7.36 -0.85
CA ILE A 13 7.93 6.67 0.43
C ILE A 13 9.00 5.58 0.27
N SER A 14 9.97 5.56 1.17
CA SER A 14 10.94 4.47 1.29
C SER A 14 10.52 3.60 2.47
N MET A 15 10.40 2.29 2.24
CA MET A 15 10.02 1.30 3.24
C MET A 15 11.17 0.31 3.45
N ARG A 16 11.37 -0.11 4.69
CA ARG A 16 12.22 -1.25 5.01
C ARG A 16 11.32 -2.47 5.18
N VAL A 17 11.68 -3.55 4.52
CA VAL A 17 10.99 -4.84 4.57
C VAL A 17 12.03 -5.93 4.77
N SER A 18 11.63 -7.02 5.40
CA SER A 18 12.39 -8.27 5.41
C SER A 18 12.39 -8.94 4.04
N ASP A 19 13.26 -9.93 3.85
CA ASP A 19 13.31 -10.72 2.62
C ASP A 19 11.99 -11.49 2.40
N GLU A 20 11.39 -12.03 3.46
CA GLU A 20 10.10 -12.74 3.40
C GLU A 20 8.95 -11.82 2.95
N GLU A 21 8.85 -10.62 3.54
CA GLU A 21 7.83 -9.63 3.15
C GLU A 21 8.01 -9.19 1.69
N ARG A 22 9.26 -9.08 1.22
CA ARG A 22 9.56 -8.78 -0.17
C ARG A 22 9.06 -9.89 -1.11
N GLU A 23 9.34 -11.16 -0.80
CA GLU A 23 8.87 -12.29 -1.61
C GLU A 23 7.34 -12.35 -1.69
N HIS A 24 6.65 -12.06 -0.58
CA HIS A 24 5.20 -11.93 -0.57
C HIS A 24 4.71 -10.82 -1.50
N LEU A 25 5.34 -9.64 -1.47
CA LEU A 25 5.00 -8.54 -2.36
C LEU A 25 5.22 -8.91 -3.84
N GLU A 26 6.34 -9.54 -4.17
CA GLU A 26 6.64 -10.00 -5.53
C GLU A 26 5.58 -11.02 -6.02
N THR A 27 5.22 -11.98 -5.18
CA THR A 27 4.15 -12.95 -5.49
C THR A 27 2.80 -12.28 -5.77
N ILE A 28 2.45 -11.25 -5.00
CA ILE A 28 1.20 -10.50 -5.19
C ILE A 28 1.24 -9.72 -6.51
N MET A 29 2.38 -9.09 -6.85
CA MET A 29 2.54 -8.40 -8.12
C MET A 29 2.32 -9.34 -9.31
N GLU A 30 2.90 -10.53 -9.27
CA GLU A 30 2.74 -11.53 -10.34
C GLU A 30 1.28 -11.98 -10.49
N LYS A 31 0.59 -12.24 -9.37
CA LYS A 31 -0.81 -12.68 -9.38
C LYS A 31 -1.78 -11.59 -9.86
N THR A 32 -1.53 -10.35 -9.47
CA THR A 32 -2.45 -9.23 -9.73
C THR A 32 -2.09 -8.43 -10.99
N GLN A 33 -0.88 -8.62 -11.52
CA GLN A 33 -0.30 -7.81 -12.60
C GLN A 33 -0.26 -6.31 -12.26
N LYS A 34 -0.18 -5.97 -10.96
CA LYS A 34 -0.13 -4.60 -10.44
C LYS A 34 1.28 -4.24 -10.01
N SER A 35 1.63 -2.96 -10.12
CA SER A 35 2.90 -2.47 -9.58
C SER A 35 2.86 -2.43 -8.04
N ILE A 36 4.03 -2.45 -7.39
CA ILE A 36 4.13 -2.22 -5.93
C ILE A 36 3.40 -0.93 -5.54
N SER A 37 3.52 0.11 -6.36
CA SER A 37 2.87 1.39 -6.09
C SER A 37 1.33 1.28 -6.14
N ASP A 38 0.76 0.47 -7.04
CA ASP A 38 -0.69 0.20 -7.09
C ASP A 38 -1.12 -0.58 -5.85
N ILE A 39 -0.41 -1.66 -5.53
CA ILE A 39 -0.70 -2.51 -4.37
C ILE A 39 -0.65 -1.70 -3.07
N MET A 40 0.38 -0.88 -2.89
CA MET A 40 0.53 -0.07 -1.68
C MET A 40 -0.56 1.00 -1.55
N ARG A 41 -1.10 1.51 -2.67
CA ARG A 41 -2.25 2.43 -2.60
C ARG A 41 -3.50 1.72 -2.10
N GLU A 42 -3.78 0.55 -2.64
CA GLU A 42 -4.89 -0.28 -2.18
C GLU A 42 -4.73 -0.67 -0.72
N ALA A 43 -3.51 -0.99 -0.28
CA ALA A 43 -3.21 -1.26 1.11
C ALA A 43 -3.45 -0.04 2.01
N ILE A 44 -3.06 1.16 1.58
CA ILE A 44 -3.31 2.41 2.32
C ILE A 44 -4.82 2.67 2.43
N GLU A 45 -5.57 2.56 1.33
CA GLU A 45 -7.02 2.77 1.32
C GLU A 45 -7.76 1.73 2.16
N TYR A 46 -7.35 0.47 2.07
CA TYR A 46 -7.90 -0.61 2.89
C TYR A 46 -7.58 -0.37 4.37
N PHE A 47 -6.33 -0.07 4.70
CA PHE A 47 -5.93 0.14 6.08
C PHE A 47 -6.61 1.37 6.69
N SER A 48 -6.72 2.49 5.96
CA SER A 48 -7.39 3.68 6.45
C SER A 48 -8.89 3.48 6.64
N ALA A 49 -9.56 2.76 5.72
CA ALA A 49 -10.98 2.48 5.82
C ALA A 49 -11.33 1.54 6.99
N ASN A 50 -10.40 0.66 7.36
CA ASN A 50 -10.59 -0.29 8.46
C ASN A 50 -9.88 0.14 9.75
N TYR A 51 -9.18 1.29 9.76
CA TYR A 51 -8.33 1.71 10.88
C TYR A 51 -9.10 1.83 12.19
N ASP A 52 -10.32 2.37 12.15
CA ASP A 52 -11.20 2.49 13.33
C ASP A 52 -11.62 1.12 13.90
N GLN A 53 -11.58 0.06 13.09
CA GLN A 53 -11.85 -1.32 13.55
C GLN A 53 -10.62 -1.97 14.20
N PHE A 54 -9.43 -1.44 13.93
CA PHE A 54 -8.15 -1.95 14.42
C PHE A 54 -7.64 -1.23 15.66
N ASP A 55 -8.35 -0.23 16.19
CA ASP A 55 -7.96 0.47 17.41
C ASP A 55 -8.00 -0.48 18.63
N PRO A 56 -6.83 -0.90 19.16
CA PRO A 56 -6.78 -1.76 20.34
C PRO A 56 -7.05 -0.96 21.63
N GLN A 57 -7.06 0.37 21.60
CA GLN A 57 -7.27 1.24 22.76
C GLN A 57 -8.74 1.51 23.08
N SER A 58 -9.67 1.29 22.14
CA SER A 58 -11.11 1.45 22.38
C SER A 58 -11.75 0.35 23.27
N LYS A 59 -10.96 -0.59 23.83
CA LYS A 59 -11.41 -1.51 24.90
C LYS A 59 -10.98 -1.11 26.31
N ALA A 60 -10.44 0.10 26.48
CA ALA A 60 -10.06 0.64 27.79
C ALA A 60 -10.63 2.04 28.01
N ALA A 61 -11.96 2.18 27.92
CA ALA A 61 -12.70 3.32 28.47
C ALA A 61 -14.06 2.85 29.00
#